data_AF-A0A552UY94-F1
#
_entry.id   AF-A0A552UY94-F1
#
_cell.length_a   1.000
_cell.length_b   1.000
_cell.length_c   1.000
_cell.angle_alpha   90.00
_cell.angle_beta   90.00
_cell.angle_gamma   90.00
#
_symmetry.space_group_name_H-M   'P 1'
#
loop_
_entity.id
_entity.type
_entity.pdbx_description
1 polymer ?
#
loop_
_entity_poly.entity_id
_entity_poly.type
_entity_poly.pdbx_seq_one_letter_code
_entity_poly.pdbx_strand_id
1 'polypeptide(L)'
;MSRKKTKRSSIGKETPLPPKFLFEILGNAFMEEEDEVQDLWANLLSNWQFAKNRTDIAMVFIEILKNLSKNEIRILSAIHTSLDRNNLRYNKNSYVDGNIVREHLCLSKEEYELAMLNLFRLYCCEGFHQETSAMYFGNIPIQANGGIEKFRITALGYKLLDMILEKD
;
A
#
# COMPACT_ATOMS: atom_id res chain seq x y z
N MET A 1 8.20 6.47 -18.12
CA MET A 1 6.91 6.71 -18.81
C MET A 1 6.43 5.46 -19.56
N SER A 2 5.25 4.94 -19.23
CA SER A 2 4.66 3.78 -19.93
C SER A 2 4.10 4.18 -21.30
N ARG A 3 4.45 3.43 -22.37
CA ARG A 3 4.05 3.63 -23.78
C ARG A 3 2.55 3.88 -24.04
N LYS A 4 1.68 3.51 -23.09
CA LYS A 4 0.22 3.75 -23.18
C LYS A 4 -0.20 5.16 -22.75
N LYS A 5 0.52 5.79 -21.83
CA LYS A 5 0.23 7.15 -21.32
C LYS A 5 0.39 8.18 -22.44
N THR A 6 1.49 8.11 -23.18
CA THR A 6 1.81 8.99 -24.32
C THR A 6 0.80 8.89 -25.47
N LYS A 7 0.14 7.74 -25.63
CA LYS A 7 -0.79 7.48 -26.74
C LYS A 7 -2.23 7.94 -26.47
N ARG A 8 -2.59 8.22 -25.21
CA ARG A 8 -3.96 8.64 -24.81
C ARG A 8 -4.09 10.14 -24.63
N SER A 9 -3.08 10.81 -24.04
CA SER A 9 -3.05 12.28 -23.99
C SER A 9 -3.05 12.91 -25.38
N SER A 10 -2.45 12.22 -26.36
CA SER A 10 -2.42 12.63 -27.78
C SER A 10 -3.73 12.45 -28.54
N ILE A 11 -4.75 11.80 -27.97
CA ILE A 11 -6.04 11.51 -28.64
C ILE A 11 -7.22 12.35 -28.09
N GLY A 12 -7.03 13.08 -26.98
CA GLY A 12 -8.05 13.99 -26.44
C GLY A 12 -9.36 13.32 -26.01
N LYS A 13 -9.37 11.99 -25.81
CA LYS A 13 -10.57 11.27 -25.37
C LYS A 13 -10.61 11.18 -23.85
N GLU A 14 -11.60 11.85 -23.27
CA GLU A 14 -11.95 11.76 -21.85
C GLU A 14 -12.26 10.30 -21.48
N THR A 15 -11.78 9.87 -20.31
CA THR A 15 -12.15 8.58 -19.75
C THR A 15 -13.39 8.77 -18.87
N PRO A 16 -14.54 8.15 -19.18
CA PRO A 16 -15.71 8.27 -18.34
C PRO A 16 -15.44 7.61 -17.00
N LEU A 17 -15.47 8.43 -15.93
CA LEU A 17 -15.38 7.99 -14.54
C LEU A 17 -16.79 7.81 -13.99
N PRO A 18 -17.15 6.65 -13.40
CA PRO A 18 -18.48 6.50 -12.85
C PRO A 18 -18.66 7.47 -11.66
N PRO A 19 -19.78 8.23 -11.60
CA PRO A 19 -19.97 9.29 -10.61
C PRO A 19 -19.74 8.84 -9.16
N LYS A 20 -20.13 7.61 -8.81
CA LYS A 20 -19.90 7.03 -7.48
C LYS A 20 -18.44 7.12 -7.03
N PHE A 21 -17.49 6.79 -7.92
CA PHE A 21 -16.07 6.87 -7.59
C PHE A 21 -15.61 8.31 -7.38
N LEU A 22 -16.08 9.22 -8.23
CA LEU A 22 -15.74 10.63 -8.13
C LEU A 22 -16.23 11.22 -6.81
N PHE A 23 -17.46 10.92 -6.41
CA PHE A 23 -18.01 11.39 -5.14
C PHE A 23 -17.27 10.84 -3.94
N GLU A 24 -16.91 9.55 -3.94
CA GLU A 24 -16.12 8.97 -2.85
C GLU A 24 -14.73 9.62 -2.78
N ILE A 25 -14.01 9.75 -3.89
CA ILE A 25 -12.65 10.32 -3.87
C ILE A 25 -12.68 11.80 -3.45
N LEU A 26 -13.50 12.62 -4.11
CA LEU A 26 -13.56 14.06 -3.80
C LEU A 26 -14.11 14.31 -2.40
N GLY A 27 -15.11 13.52 -1.99
CA GLY A 27 -15.72 13.63 -0.67
C GLY A 27 -14.73 13.33 0.44
N ASN A 28 -13.97 12.24 0.34
CA ASN A 28 -12.96 11.92 1.36
C ASN A 28 -11.78 12.90 1.30
N ALA A 29 -11.27 13.22 0.10
CA ALA A 29 -10.18 14.19 -0.05
C ALA A 29 -10.49 15.55 0.58
N PHE A 30 -11.72 16.05 0.45
CA PHE A 30 -12.13 17.32 1.05
C PHE A 30 -12.17 17.29 2.58
N MET A 31 -12.36 16.11 3.18
CA MET A 31 -12.43 15.95 4.63
C MET A 31 -11.05 15.74 5.28
N GLU A 32 -10.01 15.45 4.49
CA GLU A 32 -8.63 15.33 4.99
C GLU A 32 -8.09 16.71 5.36
N GLU A 33 -7.42 16.83 6.50
CA GLU A 33 -6.82 18.08 6.96
C GLU A 33 -5.42 18.29 6.39
N GLU A 34 -4.69 17.21 6.11
CA GLU A 34 -3.33 17.28 5.58
C GLU A 34 -3.28 17.25 4.05
N ASP A 35 -2.68 18.28 3.46
CA ASP A 35 -2.42 18.40 2.01
C ASP A 35 -1.73 17.14 1.44
N GLU A 36 -0.83 16.53 2.21
CA GLU A 36 -0.12 15.31 1.81
C GLU A 36 -1.08 14.13 1.56
N VAL A 37 -2.15 14.00 2.35
CA VAL A 37 -3.15 12.92 2.18
C VAL A 37 -4.12 13.27 1.07
N GLN A 38 -4.48 14.55 0.93
CA GLN A 38 -5.26 15.03 -0.22
C GLN A 38 -4.55 14.73 -1.56
N ASP A 39 -3.22 14.87 -1.58
CA ASP A 39 -2.36 14.52 -2.72
C ASP A 39 -2.46 13.03 -3.09
N LEU A 40 -2.59 12.13 -2.11
CA LEU A 40 -2.77 10.69 -2.35
C LEU A 40 -4.11 10.39 -3.03
N TRP A 41 -5.17 11.08 -2.61
CA TRP A 41 -6.48 11.00 -3.26
C TRP A 41 -6.44 11.52 -4.70
N ALA A 42 -5.75 12.62 -4.95
CA ALA A 42 -5.54 13.15 -6.29
C ALA A 42 -4.77 12.17 -7.19
N ASN A 43 -3.72 11.53 -6.65
CA ASN A 43 -2.95 10.51 -7.37
C ASN A 43 -3.81 9.28 -7.69
N LEU A 44 -4.62 8.81 -6.74
CA LEU A 44 -5.56 7.71 -6.96
C LEU A 44 -6.50 7.99 -8.14
N LEU A 45 -7.07 9.20 -8.18
CA LEU A 45 -7.96 9.64 -9.25
C LEU A 45 -7.24 9.70 -10.61
N SER A 46 -6.06 10.29 -10.65
CA SER A 46 -5.25 10.42 -11.86
C SER A 46 -4.86 9.04 -12.42
N ASN A 47 -4.28 8.19 -11.58
CA ASN A 47 -3.80 6.87 -11.96
C ASN A 47 -4.95 5.91 -12.36
N TRP A 48 -6.15 6.11 -11.81
CA TRP A 48 -7.34 5.36 -12.23
C TRP A 48 -7.65 5.52 -13.73
N GLN A 49 -7.49 6.72 -14.30
CA GLN A 49 -7.79 6.97 -15.71
C GLN A 49 -6.96 6.08 -16.66
N PHE A 50 -5.77 5.68 -16.21
CA PHE A 50 -4.80 4.89 -16.97
C PHE A 50 -4.80 3.40 -16.63
N ALA A 51 -5.53 2.97 -15.60
CA ALA A 51 -5.64 1.57 -15.21
C ALA A 51 -6.25 0.72 -16.35
N LYS A 52 -5.61 -0.42 -16.63
CA LYS A 52 -6.00 -1.32 -17.73
C LYS A 52 -7.33 -2.06 -17.44
N ASN A 53 -7.66 -2.27 -16.16
CA ASN A 53 -8.87 -2.93 -15.66
C ASN A 53 -9.54 -2.01 -14.62
N ARG A 54 -10.53 -1.21 -15.04
CA ARG A 54 -10.97 0.01 -14.34
C ARG A 54 -11.97 -0.19 -13.19
N THR A 55 -12.63 -1.33 -13.10
CA THR A 55 -13.98 -1.35 -12.48
C THR A 55 -14.11 -2.03 -11.13
N ASP A 56 -13.26 -2.99 -10.74
CA ASP A 56 -13.52 -3.74 -9.48
C ASP A 56 -12.49 -3.49 -8.38
N ILE A 57 -11.23 -3.23 -8.72
CA ILE A 57 -10.16 -3.04 -7.73
C ILE A 57 -10.11 -1.59 -7.22
N ALA A 58 -10.68 -0.63 -7.96
CA ALA A 58 -10.62 0.78 -7.61
C ALA A 58 -11.38 1.12 -6.31
N MET A 59 -12.55 0.50 -6.06
CA MET A 59 -13.27 0.70 -4.80
C MET A 59 -12.48 0.15 -3.62
N VAL A 60 -11.76 -0.96 -3.81
CA VAL A 60 -10.90 -1.53 -2.75
C VAL A 60 -9.83 -0.54 -2.34
N PHE A 61 -9.22 0.18 -3.28
CA PHE A 61 -8.21 1.19 -2.95
C PHE A 61 -8.79 2.43 -2.27
N ILE A 62 -10.00 2.85 -2.65
CA ILE A 62 -10.72 3.93 -1.95
C ILE A 62 -10.99 3.52 -0.50
N GLU A 63 -11.54 2.33 -0.28
CA GLU A 63 -11.84 1.82 1.06
C GLU A 63 -10.58 1.66 1.91
N ILE A 64 -9.49 1.17 1.31
CA ILE A 64 -8.20 1.09 2.01
C ILE A 64 -7.70 2.48 2.37
N LEU A 65 -7.57 3.40 1.41
CA LEU A 65 -7.03 4.74 1.66
C LEU A 65 -7.84 5.50 2.72
N LYS A 66 -9.17 5.41 2.66
CA LYS A 66 -10.09 5.98 3.67
C LYS A 66 -9.87 5.44 5.09
N ASN A 67 -9.37 4.22 5.21
CA ASN A 67 -9.10 3.56 6.48
C ASN A 67 -7.64 3.69 6.92
N LEU A 68 -6.79 4.39 6.15
CA LEU A 68 -5.40 4.61 6.51
C LEU A 68 -5.25 5.85 7.38
N SER A 69 -4.50 5.70 8.47
CA SER A 69 -4.02 6.84 9.27
C SER A 69 -2.69 7.38 8.74
N LYS A 70 -2.33 8.57 9.21
CA LYS A 70 -1.04 9.21 8.89
C LYS A 70 0.17 8.31 9.15
N ASN A 71 0.18 7.58 10.26
CA ASN A 71 1.31 6.71 10.60
C ASN A 71 1.45 5.53 9.63
N GLU A 72 0.33 4.99 9.16
CA GLU A 72 0.31 3.87 8.22
C GLU A 72 0.76 4.31 6.82
N ILE A 73 0.33 5.50 6.39
CA ILE A 73 0.83 6.17 5.18
C ILE A 73 2.35 6.39 5.28
N ARG A 74 2.85 6.89 6.42
CA ARG A 74 4.29 7.12 6.64
C ARG A 74 5.07 5.81 6.59
N ILE A 75 4.59 4.74 7.21
CA ILE A 75 5.20 3.40 7.17
C ILE A 75 5.29 2.90 5.72
N LEU A 76 4.16 2.88 4.99
CA LEU A 76 4.14 2.39 3.63
C LEU A 76 5.02 3.23 2.70
N SER A 77 5.04 4.56 2.89
CA SER A 77 5.86 5.49 2.10
C SER A 77 7.34 5.27 2.34
N ALA A 78 7.78 5.11 3.60
CA ALA A 78 9.18 4.85 3.94
C ALA A 78 9.71 3.57 3.30
N ILE A 79 8.89 2.51 3.25
CA ILE A 79 9.25 1.25 2.59
C ILE A 79 9.29 1.44 1.07
N HIS A 80 8.32 2.17 0.51
CA HIS A 80 8.23 2.42 -0.92
C HIS A 80 9.42 3.25 -1.46
N THR A 81 9.94 4.20 -0.68
CA THR A 81 11.07 5.05 -1.08
C THR A 81 12.43 4.41 -0.79
N SER A 82 12.47 3.25 -0.14
CA SER A 82 13.72 2.53 0.14
C SER A 82 14.42 2.06 -1.15
N LEU A 83 15.76 2.09 -1.14
CA LEU A 83 16.59 1.62 -2.26
C LEU A 83 16.35 0.12 -2.58
N ASP A 84 15.91 -0.64 -1.58
CA ASP A 84 15.65 -2.08 -1.67
C ASP A 84 14.21 -2.43 -2.08
N ARG A 85 13.36 -1.45 -2.46
CA ARG A 85 11.95 -1.67 -2.84
C ARG A 85 11.75 -2.88 -3.77
N ASN A 86 12.56 -2.99 -4.82
CA ASN A 86 12.44 -4.08 -5.80
C ASN A 86 12.77 -5.45 -5.18
N ASN A 87 13.82 -5.51 -4.35
CA ASN A 87 14.17 -6.73 -3.64
C ASN A 87 13.03 -7.12 -2.67
N LEU A 88 12.55 -6.18 -1.85
CA LEU A 88 11.44 -6.39 -0.92
C LEU A 88 10.13 -6.82 -1.62
N ARG A 89 9.90 -6.35 -2.85
CA ARG A 89 8.70 -6.66 -3.64
C ARG A 89 8.74 -8.05 -4.25
N TYR A 90 9.87 -8.47 -4.82
CA TYR A 90 9.96 -9.67 -5.65
C TYR A 90 10.68 -10.85 -4.96
N ASN A 91 11.52 -10.60 -3.96
CA ASN A 91 12.19 -11.65 -3.20
C ASN A 91 11.31 -12.11 -2.03
N LYS A 92 10.78 -13.33 -2.14
CA LYS A 92 9.90 -13.91 -1.12
C LYS A 92 10.60 -14.15 0.22
N ASN A 93 11.92 -14.26 0.23
CA ASN A 93 12.73 -14.48 1.42
C ASN A 93 13.19 -13.17 2.07
N SER A 94 12.83 -12.02 1.50
CA SER A 94 13.11 -10.71 2.09
C SER A 94 11.95 -10.24 2.96
N TYR A 95 12.28 -9.49 4.00
CA TYR A 95 11.34 -8.90 4.93
C TYR A 95 11.77 -7.47 5.28
N VAL A 96 10.82 -6.70 5.80
CA VAL A 96 11.05 -5.40 6.42
C VAL A 96 11.22 -5.62 7.92
N ASP A 97 12.30 -5.09 8.48
CA ASP A 97 12.50 -5.04 9.93
C ASP A 97 11.69 -3.89 10.52
N GLY A 98 10.68 -4.25 11.30
CA GLY A 98 9.75 -3.32 11.92
C GLY A 98 10.36 -2.39 12.96
N ASN A 99 11.40 -2.84 13.67
CA ASN A 99 12.08 -1.98 14.64
C ASN A 99 12.83 -0.86 13.93
N ILE A 100 13.48 -1.17 12.80
CA ILE A 100 14.15 -0.16 11.98
C ILE A 100 13.14 0.88 11.46
N VAL A 101 11.97 0.43 10.97
CA VAL A 101 10.91 1.35 10.49
C VAL A 101 10.39 2.23 11.63
N ARG A 102 10.08 1.64 12.79
CA ARG A 102 9.59 2.36 13.97
C ARG A 102 10.57 3.44 14.41
N GLU A 103 11.85 3.10 14.50
CA GLU A 103 12.91 4.04 14.91
C GLU A 103 13.11 5.15 13.88
N HIS A 104 13.14 4.80 12.59
CA HIS A 104 13.28 5.77 11.51
C HIS A 104 12.15 6.81 11.49
N LEU A 105 10.92 6.40 11.81
CA LEU A 105 9.75 7.27 11.84
C LEU A 105 9.50 7.95 13.19
N CYS A 106 10.35 7.68 14.19
CA CYS A 106 10.21 8.15 15.57
C CYS A 106 8.85 7.83 16.19
N LEU A 107 8.30 6.64 15.91
CA LEU A 107 7.02 6.21 16.47
C LEU A 107 7.22 5.58 17.86
N SER A 108 6.30 5.88 18.79
CA SER A 108 6.18 5.10 20.01
C SER A 108 5.83 3.64 19.69
N LYS A 109 6.09 2.75 20.64
CA LYS A 109 5.75 1.33 20.49
C LYS A 109 4.25 1.14 20.22
N GLU A 110 3.40 1.86 20.94
CA GLU A 110 1.95 1.76 20.81
C GLU A 110 1.46 2.29 19.45
N GLU A 111 1.93 3.46 19.00
CA GLU A 111 1.58 4.00 17.69
C GLU A 111 1.98 3.05 16.55
N TYR A 112 3.17 2.45 16.66
CA TYR A 112 3.65 1.48 15.69
C TYR A 112 2.80 0.20 15.68
N GLU A 113 2.52 -0.36 16.85
CA GLU A 113 1.70 -1.57 17.00
C GLU A 113 0.31 -1.36 16.39
N LEU A 114 -0.38 -0.27 16.75
CA LEU A 114 -1.71 0.04 16.23
C LEU A 114 -1.70 0.25 14.71
N ALA A 115 -0.73 1.00 14.19
CA ALA A 115 -0.58 1.21 12.75
C ALA A 115 -0.36 -0.11 12.00
N MET A 116 0.54 -0.97 12.50
CA MET A 116 0.82 -2.26 11.87
C MET A 116 -0.38 -3.22 11.93
N LEU A 117 -1.12 -3.25 13.04
CA LEU A 117 -2.33 -4.05 13.16
C LEU A 117 -3.40 -3.60 12.18
N ASN A 118 -3.56 -2.30 11.95
CA ASN A 118 -4.49 -1.80 10.94
C ASN A 118 -4.00 -2.12 9.51
N LEU A 119 -2.70 -1.98 9.22
CA LEU A 119 -2.12 -2.41 7.94
C LEU A 119 -2.32 -3.90 7.65
N PHE A 120 -2.30 -4.75 8.69
CA PHE A 120 -2.62 -6.17 8.58
C PHE A 120 -4.12 -6.38 8.36
N ARG A 121 -4.99 -5.66 9.09
CA ARG A 121 -6.45 -5.69 8.91
C ARG A 121 -6.86 -5.31 7.48
N LEU A 122 -6.22 -4.29 6.90
CA LEU A 122 -6.42 -3.82 5.53
C LEU A 122 -5.67 -4.69 4.50
N TYR A 123 -4.95 -5.71 4.96
CA TYR A 123 -4.16 -6.63 4.16
C TYR A 123 -3.17 -5.92 3.23
N CYS A 124 -2.65 -4.77 3.66
CA CYS A 124 -1.57 -4.04 2.99
C CYS A 124 -0.20 -4.62 3.37
N CYS A 125 -0.09 -5.10 4.61
CA CYS A 125 1.07 -5.82 5.11
C CYS A 125 0.66 -7.18 5.68
N GLU A 126 1.61 -8.10 5.74
CA GLU A 126 1.46 -9.40 6.40
C GLU A 126 2.76 -9.78 7.10
N GLY A 127 2.66 -10.58 8.17
CA GLY A 127 3.84 -11.10 8.84
C GLY A 127 4.69 -11.98 7.91
N PHE A 128 6.00 -11.97 8.11
CA PHE A 128 6.92 -12.74 7.29
C PHE A 128 6.82 -14.23 7.63
N HIS A 129 6.63 -15.05 6.61
CA HIS A 129 6.61 -16.51 6.72
C HIS A 129 7.82 -17.05 5.94
N GLN A 130 8.74 -17.71 6.64
CA GLN A 130 9.90 -18.30 5.99
C GLN A 130 9.49 -19.61 5.30
N GLU A 131 9.79 -19.77 4.01
CA GLU A 131 9.48 -21.00 3.25
C GLU A 131 10.38 -22.21 3.62
N THR A 132 11.25 -22.09 4.64
CA THR A 132 12.08 -23.21 5.12
C THR A 132 11.26 -24.31 5.79
N SER A 133 11.79 -25.54 5.76
CA SER A 133 11.23 -26.73 6.41
C SER A 133 10.69 -26.39 7.80
N ALA A 134 9.39 -26.57 7.99
CA ALA A 134 8.72 -26.31 9.26
C ALA A 134 9.50 -26.96 10.41
N MET A 135 9.68 -26.24 11.51
CA MET A 135 10.17 -26.88 12.73
C MET A 135 9.07 -27.83 13.21
N TYR A 136 9.40 -29.08 13.51
CA TYR A 136 8.39 -30.05 13.95
C TYR A 136 8.36 -30.13 15.48
N PHE A 137 7.16 -30.03 16.07
CA PHE A 137 6.91 -30.48 17.44
C PHE A 137 6.15 -31.80 17.38
N GLY A 138 6.88 -32.91 17.52
CA GLY A 138 6.36 -34.24 17.17
C GLY A 138 6.01 -34.31 15.68
N ASN A 139 4.74 -34.53 15.35
CA ASN A 139 4.24 -34.58 13.96
C ASN A 139 3.60 -33.25 13.50
N ILE A 140 3.64 -32.19 14.31
CA ILE A 140 2.99 -30.91 14.02
C ILE A 140 4.03 -29.95 13.42
N PRO A 141 3.85 -29.48 12.18
CA PRO A 141 4.71 -28.44 11.62
C PRO A 141 4.42 -27.09 12.30
N ILE A 142 5.46 -26.46 12.84
CA ILE A 142 5.48 -25.11 13.37
C ILE A 142 6.13 -24.21 12.31
N GLN A 143 5.37 -23.22 11.86
CA GLN A 143 5.89 -22.13 11.04
C GLN A 143 5.97 -20.88 11.92
N ALA A 144 7.16 -20.29 12.02
CA ALA A 144 7.34 -19.02 12.70
C ALA A 144 6.77 -17.90 11.81
N ASN A 145 5.83 -17.12 12.36
CA ASN A 145 5.36 -15.88 11.77
C ASN A 145 6.15 -14.73 12.40
N GLY A 146 6.77 -13.89 11.57
CA GLY A 146 7.54 -12.72 11.98
C GLY A 146 6.72 -11.60 12.65
N GLY A 147 5.39 -11.71 12.64
CA GLY A 147 4.49 -10.73 13.23
C GLY A 147 4.71 -9.33 12.67
N ILE A 148 4.57 -8.32 13.53
CA ILE A 148 4.84 -6.93 13.17
C ILE A 148 6.34 -6.57 13.20
N GLU A 149 7.19 -7.45 13.72
CA GLU A 149 8.64 -7.21 13.79
C GLU A 149 9.35 -7.56 12.49
N LYS A 150 8.87 -8.59 11.79
CA LYS A 150 9.34 -8.98 10.46
C LYS A 150 8.13 -9.18 9.57
N PHE A 151 7.90 -8.26 8.65
CA PHE A 151 6.71 -8.25 7.80
C PHE A 151 7.05 -7.99 6.33
N ARG A 152 6.05 -8.14 5.48
CA ARG A 152 6.12 -7.82 4.05
C ARG A 152 4.92 -6.98 3.64
N ILE A 153 5.10 -6.16 2.61
CA ILE A 153 3.98 -5.54 1.90
C ILE A 153 3.38 -6.58 0.97
N THR A 154 2.06 -6.72 1.01
CA THR A 154 1.33 -7.69 0.17
C THR A 154 1.25 -7.21 -1.27
N ALA A 155 0.81 -8.07 -2.18
CA ALA A 155 0.49 -7.65 -3.55
C ALA A 155 -0.60 -6.56 -3.60
N LEU A 156 -1.52 -6.55 -2.64
CA LEU A 156 -2.56 -5.53 -2.52
C LEU A 156 -1.95 -4.19 -2.08
N GLY A 157 -1.09 -4.21 -1.05
CA GLY A 157 -0.38 -3.03 -0.57
C GLY A 157 0.50 -2.40 -1.65
N TYR A 158 1.28 -3.19 -2.40
CA TYR A 158 2.09 -2.65 -3.49
C TYR A 158 1.24 -2.03 -4.61
N LYS A 159 0.10 -2.63 -4.96
CA LYS A 159 -0.79 -2.04 -5.97
C LYS A 159 -1.42 -0.74 -5.48
N LEU A 160 -1.76 -0.63 -4.20
CA LEU A 160 -2.20 0.63 -3.62
C LEU A 160 -1.09 1.69 -3.76
N LEU A 161 0.14 1.37 -3.37
CA LEU A 161 1.28 2.30 -3.45
C LEU A 161 1.55 2.76 -4.88
N ASP A 162 1.51 1.84 -5.85
CA ASP A 162 1.63 2.16 -7.27
C ASP A 162 0.52 3.13 -7.74
N MET A 163 -0.66 3.12 -7.09
CA MET A 163 -1.79 4.00 -7.44
C MET A 163 -1.71 5.36 -6.74
N ILE A 164 -1.17 5.44 -5.53
CA ILE A 164 -1.24 6.67 -4.71
C ILE A 164 0.10 7.41 -4.57
N LEU A 165 1.24 6.74 -4.76
CA LEU A 165 2.59 7.33 -4.60
C LEU A 165 3.36 7.49 -5.92
N GLU A 166 3.04 6.72 -6.97
CA GLU A 166 3.69 6.92 -8.26
C GLU A 166 3.06 8.12 -8.98
N LYS A 167 3.75 9.27 -8.88
CA LYS A 167 3.47 10.47 -9.68
C LYS A 167 4.02 10.26 -11.11
N ASP A 168 3.24 10.65 -12.11
CA ASP A 168 3.69 10.76 -13.51
C ASP A 168 4.55 12.00 -13.76
#